data_AF-A0A9Q0E0I7-F1
#
_entry.id   AF-A0A9Q0E0I7-F1
#
_cell.length_a   1.000
_cell.length_b   1.000
_cell.length_c   1.000
_cell.angle_alpha   90.00
_cell.angle_beta   90.00
_cell.angle_gamma   90.00
#
_symmetry.space_group_name_H-M   'P 1'
#
loop_
_entity.id
_entity.type
_entity.pdbx_description
1 polymer ?
#
loop_
_entity_poly.entity_id
_entity_poly.type
_entity_poly.pdbx_seq_one_letter_code
_entity_poly.pdbx_strand_id
1 'polypeptide(L)'
;MGSFTYNERASLAEDTRSLFGLTHDDDDDEETHKDCLQSRIKRDNHDVIQLVDQFQRYNVFQQEHMYDLVSLTTGDVASEEILNDLTHAAESGKKTITEFVKNRLGTTNTDFHASLTKRKPKTFSGLYSTDTKLEQLRSKCVKPDRDISRRIIVSMESGREVNMDELLQK
;
A
#
# COMPACT_ATOMS: atom_id res chain seq x y z
N MET A 1 -49.87 -24.04 57.21
CA MET A 1 -49.13 -24.11 55.93
C MET A 1 -48.42 -25.45 55.89
N GLY A 2 -48.83 -26.34 54.99
CA GLY A 2 -48.21 -27.66 54.84
C GLY A 2 -46.88 -27.55 54.12
N SER A 3 -45.84 -28.23 54.61
CA SER A 3 -44.58 -28.39 53.88
C SER A 3 -44.82 -29.32 52.69
N PHE A 4 -44.30 -28.96 51.52
CA PHE A 4 -44.21 -29.88 50.40
C PHE A 4 -43.49 -31.17 50.80
N THR A 5 -43.97 -32.29 50.29
CA THR A 5 -43.30 -33.58 50.40
C THR A 5 -42.02 -33.57 49.56
N TYR A 6 -41.13 -34.51 49.84
CA TYR A 6 -39.86 -34.63 49.09
C TYR A 6 -40.10 -34.78 47.58
N ASN A 7 -41.10 -35.59 47.20
CA ASN A 7 -41.43 -35.84 45.79
C ASN A 7 -41.96 -34.60 45.10
N GLU A 8 -42.81 -33.81 45.78
CA GLU A 8 -43.33 -32.55 45.22
C GLU A 8 -42.22 -31.51 45.04
N ARG A 9 -41.27 -31.44 45.99
CA ARG A 9 -40.09 -30.56 45.86
C ARG A 9 -39.18 -31.00 44.73
N ALA A 10 -38.97 -32.32 44.57
CA ALA A 10 -38.16 -32.87 43.48
C ALA A 10 -38.81 -32.58 42.12
N SER A 11 -40.11 -32.82 41.97
CA SER A 11 -40.87 -32.51 40.75
C SER A 11 -40.81 -31.03 40.40
N LEU A 12 -41.02 -30.14 41.38
CA LEU A 12 -40.94 -28.70 41.15
C LEU A 12 -39.52 -28.25 40.75
N ALA A 13 -38.48 -28.86 41.33
CA ALA A 13 -37.10 -28.58 40.98
C ALA A 13 -36.78 -29.06 39.55
N GLU A 14 -37.36 -30.17 39.11
CA GLU A 14 -37.21 -30.70 37.75
C GLU A 14 -37.96 -29.84 36.73
N ASP A 15 -39.20 -29.46 37.03
CA ASP A 15 -40.01 -28.56 36.20
C ASP A 15 -39.34 -27.19 36.03
N THR A 16 -38.75 -26.65 37.09
CA THR A 16 -38.00 -25.38 37.03
C THR A 16 -36.71 -25.54 36.22
N ARG A 17 -35.98 -26.64 36.36
CA ARG A 17 -34.80 -26.91 35.52
C ARG A 17 -35.16 -27.04 34.03
N SER A 18 -36.28 -27.68 33.71
CA SER A 18 -36.81 -27.76 32.35
C SER A 18 -37.18 -26.38 31.81
N LEU A 19 -37.90 -25.56 32.60
CA LEU A 19 -38.28 -24.20 32.23
C LEU A 19 -37.08 -23.29 31.92
N PHE A 20 -35.96 -23.49 32.62
CA PHE A 20 -34.73 -22.73 32.41
C PHE A 20 -33.74 -23.37 31.40
N GLY A 21 -34.14 -24.46 30.72
CA GLY A 21 -33.30 -25.13 29.73
C GLY A 21 -32.02 -25.75 30.33
N LEU A 22 -32.07 -26.14 31.60
CA LEU A 22 -30.97 -26.76 32.36
C LEU A 22 -31.12 -28.29 32.46
N THR A 23 -32.04 -28.86 31.69
CA THR A 23 -32.10 -30.29 31.38
C THR A 23 -31.04 -30.54 30.31
N HIS A 24 -29.89 -31.07 30.71
CA HIS A 24 -28.97 -31.70 29.76
C HIS A 24 -29.71 -32.90 29.17
N ASP A 25 -30.08 -32.79 27.90
CA ASP A 25 -30.16 -33.97 27.06
C ASP A 25 -28.70 -34.32 26.76
N ASP A 26 -28.20 -35.41 27.33
CA ASP A 26 -26.80 -35.88 27.19
C ASP A 26 -26.46 -36.36 25.75
N ASP A 27 -27.19 -35.91 24.73
CA ASP A 27 -26.97 -36.21 23.32
C ASP A 27 -26.77 -34.90 22.55
N ASP A 28 -25.52 -34.63 22.16
CA ASP A 28 -25.04 -33.53 21.31
C ASP A 28 -24.62 -32.21 21.99
N ASP A 29 -23.80 -32.28 23.05
CA ASP A 29 -22.84 -31.20 23.36
C ASP A 29 -21.68 -31.18 22.33
N GLU A 30 -22.00 -30.91 21.06
CA GLU A 30 -21.12 -29.99 20.33
C GLU A 30 -21.64 -28.60 20.69
N GLU A 31 -21.07 -27.98 21.73
CA GLU A 31 -21.16 -26.53 21.95
C GLU A 31 -20.57 -25.82 20.72
N THR A 32 -21.36 -25.76 19.65
CA THR A 32 -21.02 -25.07 18.43
C THR A 32 -21.13 -23.60 18.80
N HIS A 33 -19.96 -22.99 19.02
CA HIS A 33 -19.80 -21.57 19.28
C HIS A 33 -20.76 -20.78 18.39
N LYS A 34 -21.45 -19.76 18.92
CA LYS A 34 -22.53 -19.05 18.19
C LYS A 34 -22.11 -18.53 16.81
N ASP A 35 -20.82 -18.29 16.61
CA ASP A 35 -20.23 -17.88 15.33
C ASP A 35 -20.10 -19.01 14.30
N CYS A 36 -20.06 -20.27 14.74
CA CYS A 36 -20.01 -21.46 13.91
C CYS A 36 -21.40 -21.97 13.48
N LEU A 37 -22.48 -21.29 13.90
CA LEU A 37 -23.83 -21.65 13.48
C LEU A 37 -23.97 -21.50 11.97
N GLN A 38 -24.60 -22.48 11.32
CA GLN A 38 -24.82 -22.48 9.87
C GLN A 38 -25.56 -21.23 9.37
N SER A 39 -26.45 -20.66 10.18
CA SER A 39 -27.15 -19.40 9.87
C SER A 39 -26.20 -18.20 9.87
N ARG A 40 -25.20 -18.18 10.77
CA ARG A 40 -24.18 -17.14 10.86
C ARG A 40 -23.21 -17.21 9.69
N ILE A 41 -22.70 -18.40 9.39
CA ILE A 41 -21.85 -18.66 8.23
C ILE A 41 -22.55 -18.26 6.92
N LYS A 42 -23.84 -18.62 6.75
CA LYS A 42 -24.61 -18.22 5.57
C LYS A 42 -24.76 -16.71 5.44
N ARG A 43 -25.00 -16.01 6.55
CA ARG A 43 -25.12 -14.54 6.54
C ARG A 43 -23.79 -13.88 6.23
N ASP A 44 -22.71 -14.29 6.90
CA ASP A 44 -21.40 -13.70 6.68
C ASP A 44 -20.90 -13.92 5.25
N ASN A 45 -21.14 -15.12 4.68
CA ASN A 45 -20.88 -15.38 3.26
C ASN A 45 -21.70 -14.46 2.34
N HIS A 46 -22.98 -14.25 2.67
CA HIS A 46 -23.84 -13.34 1.90
C HIS A 46 -23.33 -11.89 1.97
N ASP A 47 -22.94 -11.42 3.16
CA ASP A 47 -22.41 -10.08 3.38
C ASP A 47 -21.07 -9.87 2.64
N VAL A 48 -20.18 -10.88 2.65
CA VAL A 48 -18.94 -10.86 1.86
C VAL A 48 -19.25 -10.78 0.36
N ILE A 49 -20.21 -11.55 -0.14
CA ILE A 49 -20.62 -11.50 -1.55
C ILE A 49 -21.15 -10.10 -1.90
N GLN A 50 -22.00 -9.51 -1.05
CA GLN A 50 -22.50 -8.15 -1.27
C GLN A 50 -21.36 -7.12 -1.29
N LEU A 51 -20.40 -7.23 -0.38
CA LEU A 51 -19.26 -6.32 -0.30
C LEU A 51 -18.40 -6.42 -1.57
N VAL A 52 -18.11 -7.64 -2.02
CA VAL A 52 -17.35 -7.90 -3.25
C VAL A 52 -18.09 -7.36 -4.46
N ASP A 53 -19.41 -7.55 -4.55
CA ASP A 53 -20.25 -6.97 -5.61
C ASP A 53 -20.16 -5.44 -5.64
N GLN A 54 -20.20 -4.78 -4.47
CA GLN A 54 -19.99 -3.33 -4.42
C GLN A 54 -18.58 -2.93 -4.88
N PHE A 55 -17.54 -3.63 -4.43
CA PHE A 55 -16.17 -3.35 -4.87
C PHE A 55 -15.99 -3.53 -6.38
N GLN A 56 -16.64 -4.53 -6.97
CA GLN A 56 -16.65 -4.72 -8.42
C GLN A 56 -17.46 -3.64 -9.13
N ARG A 57 -18.64 -3.29 -8.63
CA ARG A 57 -19.49 -2.23 -9.19
C ARG A 57 -18.80 -0.87 -9.26
N TYR A 58 -18.04 -0.54 -8.22
CA TYR A 58 -17.27 0.70 -8.14
C TYR A 58 -15.84 0.57 -8.62
N ASN A 59 -15.46 -0.59 -9.17
CA ASN A 59 -14.12 -0.80 -9.72
C ASN A 59 -13.00 -0.45 -8.73
N VAL A 60 -13.21 -0.70 -7.44
CA VAL A 60 -12.31 -0.27 -6.35
C VAL A 60 -10.90 -0.84 -6.50
N PHE A 61 -10.81 -2.04 -7.10
CA PHE A 61 -9.55 -2.72 -7.39
C PHE A 61 -9.18 -2.70 -8.87
N GLN A 62 -9.84 -1.88 -9.71
CA GLN A 62 -9.34 -1.68 -11.06
C GLN A 62 -7.99 -0.98 -10.98
N GLN A 63 -6.96 -1.70 -11.41
CA GLN A 63 -5.64 -1.13 -11.62
C GLN A 63 -5.66 -0.34 -12.93
N GLU A 64 -6.34 0.80 -12.97
CA GLU A 64 -6.19 1.77 -14.08
C GLU A 64 -4.71 2.18 -14.25
N HIS A 65 -3.96 2.09 -13.15
CA HIS A 65 -2.54 2.37 -13.02
C HIS A 65 -1.68 1.10 -12.86
N MET A 66 -2.03 -0.02 -13.51
CA MET A 66 -1.28 -1.29 -13.37
C MET A 66 0.20 -1.17 -13.77
N TYR A 67 0.54 -0.15 -14.55
CA TYR A 67 1.89 0.14 -15.04
C TYR A 67 2.65 1.16 -14.18
N ASP A 68 2.00 1.79 -13.21
CA ASP A 68 2.64 2.79 -12.36
C ASP A 68 3.41 2.10 -11.23
N LEU A 69 4.71 2.38 -11.17
CA LEU A 69 5.55 1.89 -10.08
C LEU A 69 5.43 2.84 -8.90
N VAL A 70 4.86 2.37 -7.78
CA VAL A 70 4.58 3.19 -6.59
C VAL A 70 5.46 2.78 -5.41
N SER A 71 6.00 3.77 -4.70
CA SER A 71 6.70 3.59 -3.43
C SER A 71 5.72 3.28 -2.30
N LEU A 72 5.80 2.09 -1.69
CA LEU A 72 4.88 1.70 -0.61
C LEU A 72 5.03 2.53 0.67
N THR A 73 6.20 3.13 0.92
CA THR A 73 6.47 3.90 2.14
C THR A 73 5.99 5.34 2.04
N THR A 74 6.03 5.93 0.84
CA THR A 74 5.71 7.34 0.63
C THR A 74 4.45 7.56 -0.20
N GLY A 75 3.97 6.54 -0.93
CA GLY A 75 2.87 6.64 -1.87
C GLY A 75 3.21 7.34 -3.18
N ASP A 76 4.49 7.68 -3.40
CA ASP A 76 4.91 8.39 -4.62
C ASP A 76 4.91 7.48 -5.84
N VAL A 77 4.44 8.03 -6.97
CA VAL A 77 4.50 7.38 -8.27
C VAL A 77 5.85 7.67 -8.94
N ALA A 78 6.50 6.65 -9.48
CA ALA A 78 7.76 6.78 -10.20
C ALA A 78 7.59 7.64 -11.46
N SER A 79 8.61 8.45 -11.77
CA SER A 79 8.71 9.07 -13.09
C SER A 79 8.99 8.00 -14.17
N GLU A 80 8.65 8.29 -15.42
CA GLU A 80 8.88 7.40 -16.56
C GLU A 80 10.36 6.93 -16.66
N GLU A 81 11.30 7.83 -16.35
CA GLU A 81 12.73 7.51 -16.34
C GLU A 81 13.08 6.47 -15.27
N ILE A 82 12.55 6.63 -14.04
CA ILE A 82 12.77 5.69 -12.93
C ILE A 82 12.10 4.36 -13.23
N LEU A 83 10.87 4.39 -13.77
CA LEU A 83 10.14 3.20 -14.19
C LEU A 83 10.96 2.41 -15.20
N ASN A 84 11.44 3.06 -16.26
CA ASN A 84 12.24 2.42 -17.31
C ASN A 84 13.59 1.89 -16.77
N ASP A 85 14.30 2.68 -15.97
CA ASP A 85 15.59 2.28 -15.40
C ASP A 85 15.47 1.07 -14.46
N LEU A 86 14.41 1.01 -13.65
CA LEU A 86 14.17 -0.09 -12.73
C LEU A 86 13.65 -1.34 -13.46
N THR A 87 12.72 -1.18 -14.40
CA THR A 87 12.14 -2.30 -15.17
C THR A 87 13.19 -2.97 -16.06
N HIS A 88 14.06 -2.20 -16.69
CA HIS A 88 15.08 -2.70 -17.62
C HIS A 88 16.49 -2.79 -17.02
N ALA A 89 16.63 -2.70 -15.69
CA ALA A 89 17.93 -2.69 -15.01
C ALA A 89 18.80 -3.91 -15.39
N ALA A 90 18.20 -5.10 -15.41
CA ALA A 90 18.88 -6.35 -15.70
C ALA A 90 19.35 -6.43 -17.16
N GLU A 91 18.48 -6.09 -18.12
CA GLU A 91 18.79 -6.07 -19.55
C GLU A 91 19.88 -5.04 -19.87
N SER A 92 19.77 -3.85 -19.26
CA SER A 92 20.75 -2.78 -19.37
C SER A 92 22.12 -3.20 -18.83
N GLY A 93 22.15 -3.89 -17.69
CA GLY A 93 23.37 -4.47 -17.12
C GLY A 93 24.00 -5.52 -18.03
N LYS A 94 23.20 -6.44 -18.58
CA LYS A 94 23.65 -7.46 -19.53
C LYS A 94 24.25 -6.82 -20.77
N LYS A 95 23.57 -5.83 -21.36
CA LYS A 95 24.05 -5.07 -22.52
C LYS A 95 25.40 -4.41 -22.23
N THR A 96 25.51 -3.75 -21.07
CA THR A 96 26.76 -3.10 -20.64
C THR A 96 27.92 -4.08 -20.53
N ILE A 97 27.69 -5.27 -19.96
CA ILE A 97 28.72 -6.33 -19.87
C ILE A 97 29.12 -6.83 -21.26
N THR A 98 28.14 -7.08 -22.14
CA THR A 98 28.43 -7.57 -23.49
C THR A 98 29.23 -6.56 -24.30
N GLU A 99 28.92 -5.27 -24.19
CA GLU A 99 29.66 -4.18 -24.84
C GLU A 99 31.07 -4.06 -24.24
N PHE A 100 31.20 -4.17 -22.91
CA PHE A 100 32.49 -4.14 -22.24
C PHE A 100 33.42 -5.26 -22.71
N VAL A 101 32.94 -6.50 -22.77
CA VAL A 101 33.73 -7.65 -23.24
C VAL A 101 34.10 -7.47 -24.71
N LYS A 102 33.15 -7.04 -25.54
CA LYS A 102 33.39 -6.81 -26.98
C LYS A 102 34.44 -5.72 -27.21
N ASN A 103 34.38 -4.62 -26.48
CA ASN A 103 35.34 -3.52 -26.60
C ASN A 103 36.72 -3.91 -26.05
N ARG A 104 36.77 -4.67 -24.95
CA ARG A 104 38.04 -5.11 -24.37
C ARG A 104 38.77 -6.15 -25.23
N LEU A 105 38.04 -7.13 -25.76
CA LEU A 105 38.64 -8.24 -26.51
C LEU A 105 38.71 -7.97 -28.02
N GLY A 106 37.82 -7.14 -28.55
CA GLY A 106 37.66 -6.90 -29.98
C GLY A 106 38.26 -5.60 -30.51
N THR A 107 38.60 -4.64 -29.66
CA THR A 107 39.24 -3.38 -30.07
C THR A 107 40.49 -3.09 -29.24
N THR A 108 41.60 -2.72 -29.89
CA THR A 108 42.86 -2.31 -29.22
C THR A 108 42.79 -0.92 -28.57
N ASN A 109 41.63 -0.27 -28.63
CA ASN A 109 41.44 1.14 -28.24
C ASN A 109 41.11 1.32 -26.76
N THR A 110 41.02 0.24 -25.97
CA THR A 110 40.75 0.30 -24.54
C THR A 110 41.78 -0.50 -23.75
N ASP A 111 42.18 0.02 -22.59
CA ASP A 111 43.13 -0.65 -21.70
C ASP A 111 42.57 -2.01 -21.24
N PHE A 112 43.39 -3.06 -21.34
CA PHE A 112 43.05 -4.42 -20.94
C PHE A 112 42.84 -4.57 -19.42
N HIS A 113 43.31 -3.61 -18.61
CA HIS A 113 43.13 -3.62 -17.15
C HIS A 113 42.11 -2.61 -16.61
N ALA A 114 41.53 -1.77 -17.47
CA ALA A 114 40.38 -0.91 -17.12
C ALA A 114 39.25 -1.66 -16.37
N SER A 115 38.68 -1.02 -15.35
CA SER A 115 37.57 -1.60 -14.58
C SER A 115 36.24 -1.49 -15.32
N LEU A 116 35.32 -2.43 -15.06
CA LEU A 116 33.93 -2.27 -15.48
C LEU A 116 33.27 -1.15 -14.66
N THR A 117 32.78 -0.12 -15.34
CA THR A 117 32.08 0.99 -14.70
C THR A 117 30.74 0.53 -14.12
N LYS A 118 30.51 0.80 -12.83
CA LYS A 118 29.22 0.55 -12.19
C LYS A 118 28.18 1.52 -12.74
N ARG A 119 27.08 1.01 -13.28
CA ARG A 119 25.89 1.82 -13.57
C ARG A 119 25.18 2.19 -12.27
N LYS A 120 24.63 3.41 -12.24
CA LYS A 120 23.77 3.91 -11.16
C LYS A 120 22.41 4.28 -11.79
N PRO A 121 21.48 3.32 -11.93
CA PRO A 121 20.15 3.61 -12.47
C PRO A 121 19.43 4.62 -11.57
N LYS A 122 18.53 5.41 -12.15
CA LYS A 122 17.66 6.30 -11.38
C LYS A 122 16.73 5.44 -10.51
N THR A 123 16.51 5.88 -9.28
CA THR A 123 15.65 5.22 -8.29
C THR A 123 14.74 6.25 -7.64
N PHE A 124 13.80 5.82 -6.80
CA PHE A 124 12.96 6.71 -6.00
C PHE A 124 13.75 7.73 -5.14
N SER A 125 15.00 7.42 -4.77
CA SER A 125 15.86 8.41 -4.10
C SER A 125 16.17 9.64 -4.96
N GLY A 126 16.09 9.49 -6.29
CA GLY A 126 16.31 10.56 -7.26
C GLY A 126 15.05 11.36 -7.61
N LEU A 127 13.87 10.97 -7.11
CA LEU A 127 12.58 11.54 -7.53
C LEU A 127 12.48 13.04 -7.23
N TYR A 128 13.10 13.48 -6.13
CA TYR A 128 13.17 14.89 -5.72
C TYR A 128 14.56 15.51 -5.94
N SER A 129 15.46 14.78 -6.59
CA SER A 129 16.84 15.23 -6.76
C SER A 129 16.91 16.20 -7.94
N THR A 130 17.08 17.49 -7.65
CA THR A 130 17.33 18.52 -8.67
C THR A 130 18.81 18.55 -9.03
N ASP A 131 19.14 18.61 -10.33
CA ASP A 131 20.53 18.81 -10.77
C ASP A 131 21.07 20.13 -10.23
N THR A 132 22.01 20.06 -9.28
CA THR A 132 22.66 21.24 -8.68
C THR A 132 23.75 21.83 -9.59
N LYS A 133 23.87 21.38 -10.84
CA LYS A 133 24.76 21.98 -11.85
C LYS A 133 24.14 23.27 -12.39
N LEU A 134 23.95 24.23 -11.50
CA LEU A 134 23.40 25.53 -11.78
C LEU A 134 24.45 26.62 -11.56
N GLU A 135 25.73 26.31 -11.76
CA GLU A 135 26.80 27.33 -11.71
C GLU A 135 26.82 28.25 -12.94
N GLN A 136 26.10 27.90 -14.03
CA GLN A 136 26.18 28.64 -15.30
C GLN A 136 24.94 29.45 -15.68
N LEU A 137 23.85 29.34 -14.91
CA LEU A 137 22.66 30.17 -15.08
C LEU A 137 22.39 30.87 -13.75
N ARG A 138 22.31 32.20 -13.75
CA ARG A 138 21.84 33.03 -12.63
C ARG A 138 20.36 32.77 -12.28
N SER A 139 19.84 31.56 -12.46
CA SER A 139 18.55 31.17 -11.91
C SER A 139 18.77 30.79 -10.45
N LYS A 140 17.85 31.15 -9.56
CA LYS A 140 17.88 30.63 -8.18
C LYS A 140 17.21 29.25 -8.25
N CYS A 141 17.98 28.17 -8.21
CA CYS A 141 17.39 26.85 -8.00
C CYS A 141 16.92 26.76 -6.55
N VAL A 142 15.61 26.81 -6.36
CA VAL A 142 14.99 26.70 -5.04
C VAL A 142 14.62 25.24 -4.85
N LYS A 143 15.12 24.65 -3.75
CA LYS A 143 14.72 23.30 -3.36
C LYS A 143 13.21 23.29 -3.09
N PRO A 144 12.47 22.24 -3.48
CA PRO A 144 11.06 22.13 -3.15
C PRO A 144 10.90 22.16 -1.63
N ASP A 145 10.29 23.23 -1.13
CA ASP A 145 9.96 23.45 0.28
C ASP A 145 8.45 23.55 0.41
N ARG A 146 7.88 22.78 1.34
CA ARG A 146 6.43 22.67 1.55
C ARG A 146 5.81 24.03 1.83
N ASP A 147 6.52 24.88 2.58
CA ASP A 147 6.00 26.19 2.98
C ASP A 147 6.08 27.22 1.84
N ILE A 148 7.04 27.08 0.92
CA ILE A 148 7.09 27.85 -0.33
C ILE A 148 5.94 27.40 -1.25
N SER A 149 5.77 26.10 -1.47
CA SER A 149 4.67 25.57 -2.31
C SER A 149 3.29 25.98 -1.78
N ARG A 150 3.09 25.94 -0.46
CA ARG A 150 1.84 26.38 0.17
C ARG A 150 1.58 27.88 -0.06
N ARG A 151 2.59 28.73 0.09
CA ARG A 151 2.47 30.17 -0.16
C ARG A 151 2.13 30.48 -1.62
N ILE A 152 2.71 29.74 -2.57
CA ILE A 152 2.39 29.87 -4.00
C ILE A 152 0.93 29.54 -4.25
N ILE A 153 0.46 28.38 -3.78
CA ILE A 153 -0.93 27.94 -3.98
C ILE A 153 -1.92 28.97 -3.42
N VAL A 154 -1.73 29.40 -2.17
CA VAL A 154 -2.61 30.38 -1.52
C VAL A 154 -2.63 31.71 -2.26
N SER A 155 -1.47 32.16 -2.77
CA SER A 155 -1.39 33.44 -3.50
C SER A 155 -2.08 33.37 -4.87
N MET A 156 -1.95 32.23 -5.56
CA MET A 156 -2.65 31.96 -6.83
C MET A 156 -4.17 31.89 -6.63
N GLU A 157 -4.64 31.19 -5.60
CA GLU A 157 -6.08 31.09 -5.29
C GLU A 157 -6.70 32.42 -4.86
N SER A 158 -5.90 33.29 -4.22
CA SER A 158 -6.35 34.62 -3.78
C SER A 158 -6.44 35.66 -4.90
N GLY A 159 -6.06 35.30 -6.13
CA GLY A 159 -6.08 36.22 -7.29
C GLY A 159 -5.11 37.40 -7.19
N ARG A 160 -4.11 37.33 -6.30
CA ARG A 160 -3.08 38.37 -6.15
C ARG A 160 -1.94 38.13 -7.12
N GLU A 161 -1.38 39.20 -7.66
CA GLU A 161 -0.18 39.12 -8.47
C GLU A 161 0.98 38.58 -7.62
N VAL A 162 1.55 37.44 -8.02
CA VAL A 162 2.54 36.72 -7.23
C VAL A 162 3.91 37.35 -7.46
N ASN A 163 4.42 38.09 -6.48
CA ASN A 163 5.80 38.57 -6.49
C ASN A 163 6.74 37.42 -6.07
N MET A 164 7.42 36.83 -7.05
CA MET A 164 8.35 35.72 -6.81
C MET A 164 9.57 36.13 -5.97
N ASP A 165 10.03 37.38 -6.03
CA ASP A 165 11.18 37.83 -5.24
C ASP A 165 10.84 37.97 -3.76
N GLU A 166 9.62 38.37 -3.42
CA GLU A 166 9.12 38.39 -2.03
C GLU A 166 8.83 36.97 -1.53
N LEU A 167 8.22 36.13 -2.37
CA LEU A 167 7.83 34.78 -1.99
C LEU A 167 9.03 33.86 -1.72
N LEU A 168 10.13 34.08 -2.43
CA LEU A 168 11.40 33.36 -2.27
C LEU A 168 12.34 33.98 -1.23
N GLN A 169 11.96 35.08 -0.57
CA GLN A 169 12.68 35.56 0.61
C GLN A 169 12.43 34.60 1.78
N LYS A 170 13.54 34.31 2.47
CA LYS A 170 13.62 33.33 3.55
C LYS A 170 13.19 33.93 4.87
#